data_AF-A0A151SZP8-F1
#
_entry.id   AF-A0A151SZP8-F1
#
_cell.length_a   1.000
_cell.length_b   1.000
_cell.length_c   1.000
_cell.angle_alpha   90.00
_cell.angle_beta   90.00
_cell.angle_gamma   90.00
#
_symmetry.space_group_name_H-M   'P 1'
#
loop_
_entity.id
_entity.type
_entity.pdbx_description
1 polymer ?
#
loop_
_entity_poly.entity_id
_entity_poly.type
_entity_poly.pdbx_seq_one_letter_code
_entity_poly.pdbx_strand_id
1 'polypeptide(L)'
;LMCALTEEEYTKVHSFKSAKKMWDTLAITYEGSLEVKHKKLSLLVRKYELFEMEENESIQTMFGRFQTIINELSFLGKTYDNFDHIDKLLRSLPRKWRPQVMTLRASKNLEKLSLEELIRLLKVHEMEL
;
A
#
# COMPACT_ATOMS: atom_id res chain seq x y z
N LEU A 1 -2.41 33.20 15.17
CA LEU A 1 -1.92 31.82 15.45
C LEU A 1 -2.91 30.98 16.24
N MET A 2 -3.74 31.53 17.15
CA MET A 2 -4.78 30.75 17.86
C MET A 2 -5.90 30.16 16.99
N CYS A 3 -6.12 30.62 15.76
CA CYS A 3 -7.22 30.11 14.93
C CYS A 3 -6.93 28.79 14.20
N ALA A 4 -5.72 28.22 14.34
CA ALA A 4 -5.31 27.02 13.61
C ALA A 4 -4.95 25.82 14.50
N LEU A 5 -4.82 26.01 15.81
CA LEU A 5 -4.43 24.95 16.75
C LEU A 5 -5.57 24.70 17.76
N THR A 6 -5.81 23.43 18.06
CA THR A 6 -6.71 23.05 19.16
C THR A 6 -6.12 23.47 20.52
N GLU A 7 -6.96 23.59 21.55
CA GLU A 7 -6.50 23.99 22.90
C GLU A 7 -5.48 22.99 23.48
N GLU A 8 -5.60 21.71 23.12
CA GLU A 8 -4.66 20.64 23.49
C GLU A 8 -3.30 20.75 22.74
N GLU A 9 -3.32 21.18 21.48
CA GLU A 9 -2.10 21.47 20.71
C GLU A 9 -1.38 22.71 21.24
N TYR A 10 -2.15 23.75 21.54
CA TYR A 10 -1.62 25.01 22.05
C TYR A 10 -0.93 24.81 23.40
N THR A 11 -1.55 24.05 24.33
CA THR A 11 -0.95 23.68 25.63
C THR A 11 0.36 22.91 25.50
N LYS A 12 0.50 22.06 24.48
CA LYS A 12 1.73 21.31 24.24
C LYS A 12 2.88 22.17 23.69
N VAL A 13 2.58 23.27 22.99
CA VAL A 13 3.59 24.02 22.22
C VAL A 13 3.78 25.48 22.62
N HIS A 14 2.86 26.10 23.38
CA HIS A 14 2.94 27.53 23.74
C HIS A 14 4.15 27.90 24.60
N SER A 15 4.78 26.93 25.26
CA SER A 15 5.94 27.15 26.13
C SER A 15 7.25 27.24 25.35
N PHE A 16 7.25 26.93 24.05
CA PHE A 16 8.44 27.00 23.22
C PHE A 16 8.73 28.44 22.76
N LYS A 17 9.95 28.91 23.01
CA LYS A 17 10.43 30.24 22.61
C LYS A 17 10.76 30.38 21.11
N SER A 18 10.64 29.30 20.35
CA SER A 18 11.02 29.26 18.92
C SER A 18 9.89 28.67 18.10
N ALA A 19 9.42 29.43 17.10
CA ALA A 19 8.44 28.96 16.13
C ALA A 19 8.90 27.68 15.41
N LYS A 20 10.21 27.52 15.19
CA LYS A 20 10.79 26.29 14.63
C LYS A 20 10.55 25.10 15.54
N LYS A 21 10.81 25.21 16.85
CA LYS A 21 10.54 24.12 17.81
C LYS A 21 9.05 23.78 17.93
N MET A 22 8.17 24.78 17.88
CA MET A 22 6.72 24.55 17.86
C MET A 22 6.32 23.76 16.62
N TRP A 23 6.79 24.18 15.43
CA TRP A 23 6.53 23.50 14.18
C TRP A 23 7.11 22.08 14.16
N ASP A 24 8.35 21.88 14.58
CA ASP A 24 8.99 20.56 14.63
C ASP A 24 8.22 19.61 15.57
N THR A 25 7.73 20.11 16.71
CA THR A 25 6.93 19.33 17.66
C THR A 25 5.57 18.96 17.09
N LEU A 26 4.88 19.91 16.44
CA LEU A 26 3.63 19.64 15.75
C LEU A 26 3.84 18.64 14.60
N ALA A 27 4.87 18.84 13.76
CA ALA A 27 5.21 17.93 12.67
C ALA A 27 5.49 16.51 13.19
N ILE A 28 6.23 16.35 14.29
CA ILE A 28 6.44 15.05 14.93
C ILE A 28 5.14 14.46 15.49
N THR A 29 4.27 15.29 16.06
CA THR A 29 3.00 14.83 16.67
C THR A 29 2.01 14.36 15.61
N TYR A 30 1.89 15.09 14.49
CA TYR A 30 0.91 14.83 13.44
C TYR A 30 1.43 13.90 12.34
N GLU A 31 2.69 14.03 11.94
CA GLU A 31 3.28 13.21 10.88
C GLU A 31 4.10 12.04 11.42
N GLY A 32 4.39 12.01 12.72
CA GLY A 32 5.33 11.07 13.34
C GLY A 32 6.79 11.50 13.20
N SER A 33 7.67 10.94 14.05
CA SER A 33 9.11 11.11 13.88
C SER A 33 9.60 10.40 12.60
N LEU A 34 10.74 10.84 12.05
CA LEU A 34 11.39 10.16 10.91
C LEU A 34 11.61 8.66 11.20
N GLU A 35 11.95 8.32 12.45
CA GLU A 35 12.12 6.92 12.88
C GLU A 35 10.81 6.12 12.79
N VAL A 36 9.69 6.70 13.21
CA VAL A 36 8.36 6.07 13.09
C VAL A 36 7.98 5.89 11.62
N LYS A 37 8.21 6.90 10.77
CA LYS A 37 7.99 6.81 9.32
C LYS A 37 8.84 5.69 8.70
N HIS A 38 10.13 5.59 9.06
CA HIS A 38 11.01 4.53 8.58
C HIS A 38 10.59 3.12 9.04
N LYS A 39 10.19 2.96 10.30
CA LYS A 39 9.67 1.69 10.82
C LYS A 39 8.39 1.28 10.09
N LYS A 40 7.46 2.22 9.90
CA LYS A 40 6.21 1.98 9.16
C LYS A 40 6.50 1.58 7.71
N LEU A 41 7.39 2.30 7.03
CA LEU A 41 7.81 1.98 5.66
C LEU A 41 8.40 0.57 5.58
N SER A 42 9.30 0.21 6.50
CA SER A 42 9.93 -1.11 6.54
C SER A 42 8.90 -2.24 6.75
N LEU A 43 7.91 -2.02 7.62
CA LEU A 43 6.81 -2.96 7.82
C LEU A 43 5.93 -3.11 6.58
N LEU A 44 5.62 -2.01 5.89
CA LEU A 44 4.82 -2.04 4.66
C LEU A 44 5.56 -2.73 3.51
N VAL A 45 6.86 -2.49 3.37
CA VAL A 45 7.71 -3.21 2.40
C VAL A 45 7.64 -4.71 2.67
N ARG A 46 7.80 -5.12 3.92
CA ARG A 46 7.68 -6.53 4.30
C ARG A 46 6.29 -7.10 4.02
N LYS A 47 5.22 -6.35 4.30
CA LYS A 47 3.83 -6.75 3.98
C LYS A 47 3.62 -6.94 2.48
N TYR A 48 4.17 -6.04 1.66
CA TYR A 48 4.12 -6.15 0.21
C TYR A 48 4.93 -7.35 -0.31
N GLU A 49 6.13 -7.56 0.23
CA GLU A 49 7.00 -8.68 -0.14
C GLU A 49 6.36 -10.03 0.16
N LEU A 50 5.77 -10.17 1.35
CA LEU A 50 5.09 -11.37 1.85
C LEU A 50 3.60 -11.43 1.49
N PHE A 51 3.13 -10.56 0.59
CA PHE A 51 1.72 -10.50 0.25
C PHE A 51 1.30 -11.82 -0.42
N GLU A 52 0.27 -12.45 0.13
CA GLU A 52 -0.33 -13.68 -0.39
C GLU A 52 -1.86 -13.59 -0.26
N MET A 53 -2.56 -14.33 -1.12
CA MET A 53 -3.99 -14.54 -1.01
C MET A 53 -4.28 -15.40 0.21
N GLU A 54 -5.25 -14.99 1.02
CA GLU A 54 -5.66 -15.73 2.21
C GLU A 54 -6.58 -16.90 1.83
N GLU A 55 -6.73 -17.87 2.74
CA GLU A 55 -7.62 -19.01 2.51
C GLU A 55 -9.07 -18.54 2.42
N ASN A 56 -9.81 -19.01 1.41
CA ASN A 56 -11.19 -18.62 1.10
C ASN A 56 -11.40 -17.12 0.85
N GLU A 57 -10.33 -16.39 0.57
CA GLU A 57 -10.42 -15.00 0.15
C GLU A 57 -10.94 -14.89 -1.30
N SER A 58 -11.65 -13.81 -1.63
CA SER A 58 -11.99 -13.50 -3.03
C SER A 58 -10.92 -12.64 -3.70
N ILE A 59 -10.83 -12.68 -5.03
CA ILE A 59 -9.95 -11.80 -5.81
C ILE A 59 -10.23 -10.32 -5.50
N GLN A 60 -11.49 -9.93 -5.30
CA GLN A 60 -11.82 -8.55 -4.97
C GLN A 60 -11.29 -8.14 -3.59
N THR A 61 -11.43 -9.01 -2.58
CA THR A 61 -10.95 -8.77 -1.22
C THR A 61 -9.42 -8.68 -1.21
N MET A 62 -8.75 -9.62 -1.88
CA MET A 62 -7.30 -9.64 -2.04
C MET A 62 -6.81 -8.35 -2.70
N PHE A 63 -7.45 -7.94 -3.79
CA PHE A 63 -7.08 -6.72 -4.49
C PHE A 63 -7.24 -5.46 -3.62
N GLY A 64 -8.31 -5.39 -2.82
CA GLY A 64 -8.50 -4.30 -1.86
C GLY A 64 -7.34 -4.17 -0.86
N ARG A 65 -6.92 -5.29 -0.24
CA ARG A 65 -5.75 -5.30 0.67
C ARG A 65 -4.47 -4.88 -0.05
N PHE A 66 -4.28 -5.37 -1.27
CA PHE A 66 -3.14 -5.01 -2.10
C PHE A 66 -3.10 -3.49 -2.39
N GLN A 67 -4.24 -2.91 -2.78
CA GLN A 67 -4.38 -1.48 -3.03
C GLN A 67 -4.07 -0.65 -1.78
N THR A 68 -4.53 -1.08 -0.60
CA THR A 68 -4.19 -0.41 0.66
C THR A 68 -2.67 -0.36 0.87
N ILE A 69 -1.96 -1.47 0.67
CA ILE A 69 -0.51 -1.54 0.87
C ILE A 69 0.23 -0.63 -0.11
N ILE A 70 -0.10 -0.66 -1.40
CA ILE A 70 0.61 0.17 -2.41
C ILE A 70 0.34 1.66 -2.19
N ASN A 71 -0.87 2.03 -1.78
CA ASN A 71 -1.23 3.41 -1.48
C ASN A 71 -0.46 3.93 -0.26
N GLU A 72 -0.37 3.13 0.80
CA GLU A 72 0.42 3.49 1.98
C GLU A 72 1.93 3.59 1.69
N LEU A 73 2.45 2.71 0.84
CA LEU A 73 3.85 2.79 0.40
C LEU A 73 4.11 4.05 -0.43
N SER A 74 3.23 4.36 -1.38
CA SER A 74 3.30 5.56 -2.21
C SER A 74 3.25 6.83 -1.35
N PHE A 75 2.36 6.87 -0.34
CA PHE A 75 2.27 7.96 0.63
C PHE A 75 3.58 8.18 1.42
N LEU A 76 4.34 7.11 1.68
CA LEU A 76 5.65 7.17 2.34
C LEU A 76 6.83 7.32 1.36
N GLY A 77 6.55 7.59 0.08
CA GLY A 77 7.56 7.87 -0.94
C GLY A 77 8.20 6.64 -1.59
N LYS A 78 7.62 5.44 -1.41
CA LYS A 78 8.08 4.23 -2.10
C LYS A 78 7.02 3.73 -3.08
N THR A 79 7.36 3.69 -4.35
CA THR A 79 6.49 3.21 -5.42
C THR A 79 7.12 2.01 -6.12
N TYR A 80 6.28 1.21 -6.77
CA TYR A 80 6.70 0.18 -7.72
C TYR A 80 6.02 0.48 -9.06
N ASP A 81 6.55 -0.09 -10.14
CA ASP A 81 5.88 0.07 -11.42
C ASP A 81 4.67 -0.87 -11.56
N ASN A 82 3.89 -0.65 -12.62
CA ASN A 82 2.69 -1.46 -12.87
C ASN A 82 3.03 -2.94 -13.12
N PHE A 83 4.20 -3.23 -13.73
CA PHE A 83 4.62 -4.60 -13.99
C PHE A 83 4.97 -5.32 -12.68
N ASP A 84 5.68 -4.67 -11.76
CA ASP A 84 5.98 -5.17 -10.42
C ASP A 84 4.69 -5.50 -9.66
N HIS A 85 3.68 -4.63 -9.74
CA HIS A 85 2.37 -4.86 -9.14
C HIS A 85 1.67 -6.10 -9.72
N ILE A 86 1.67 -6.25 -11.05
CA ILE A 86 1.10 -7.40 -11.74
C ILE A 86 1.83 -8.68 -11.38
N ASP A 87 3.16 -8.70 -11.46
CA ASP A 87 3.97 -9.89 -11.15
C ASP A 87 3.82 -10.27 -9.67
N LYS A 88 3.77 -9.28 -8.76
CA LYS A 88 3.49 -9.53 -7.34
C LYS A 88 2.13 -10.19 -7.15
N LEU A 89 1.05 -9.62 -7.67
CA LEU A 89 -0.31 -10.18 -7.55
C LEU A 89 -0.40 -11.60 -8.11
N LEU A 90 0.18 -11.85 -9.28
CA LEU A 90 0.19 -13.18 -9.91
C LEU A 90 0.94 -14.21 -9.06
N ARG A 91 2.03 -13.83 -8.36
CA ARG A 91 2.77 -14.72 -7.46
C ARG A 91 2.03 -14.98 -6.14
N SER A 92 1.21 -14.03 -5.71
CA SER A 92 0.41 -14.11 -4.49
C SER A 92 -0.80 -15.04 -4.61
N LEU A 93 -1.17 -15.47 -5.82
CA LEU A 93 -2.29 -16.39 -6.05
C LEU A 93 -1.95 -17.83 -5.62
N PRO A 94 -2.92 -18.59 -5.07
CA PRO A 94 -2.69 -19.95 -4.63
C PRO A 94 -2.46 -20.91 -5.80
N ARG A 95 -1.90 -22.08 -5.52
CA ARG A 95 -1.47 -23.06 -6.55
C ARG A 95 -2.57 -23.44 -7.55
N LYS A 96 -3.85 -23.42 -7.16
CA LYS A 96 -5.00 -23.70 -8.04
C LYS A 96 -5.08 -22.75 -9.25
N TRP A 97 -4.53 -21.54 -9.15
CA TRP A 97 -4.51 -20.54 -10.23
C TRP A 97 -3.35 -20.73 -11.21
N ARG A 98 -2.43 -21.69 -10.99
CA ARG A 98 -1.25 -21.87 -11.84
C ARG A 98 -1.56 -21.96 -13.34
N PRO A 99 -2.58 -22.72 -13.80
CA PRO A 99 -2.92 -22.77 -15.22
C PRO A 99 -3.25 -21.37 -15.79
N GLN A 100 -4.07 -20.60 -15.08
CA GLN A 100 -4.45 -19.24 -15.49
C GLN A 100 -3.25 -18.29 -15.49
N VAL A 101 -2.39 -18.34 -14.48
CA VAL A 101 -1.16 -17.53 -14.39
C VAL A 101 -0.21 -17.84 -15.55
N MET A 102 -0.06 -19.12 -15.93
CA MET A 102 0.77 -19.53 -17.07
C MET A 102 0.22 -19.01 -18.39
N THR A 103 -1.09 -19.11 -18.61
CA THR A 103 -1.76 -18.57 -19.81
C THR A 103 -1.57 -17.06 -19.93
N LEU A 104 -1.76 -16.32 -18.83
CA LEU A 104 -1.54 -14.87 -18.80
C LEU A 104 -0.08 -14.51 -19.15
N ARG A 105 0.91 -15.22 -18.56
CA ARG A 105 2.34 -15.02 -18.87
C ARG A 105 2.69 -15.34 -20.32
N ALA A 106 2.08 -16.38 -20.90
CA ALA A 106 2.33 -16.79 -22.28
C ALA A 106 1.75 -15.81 -23.31
N SER A 107 0.72 -15.03 -22.95
CA SER A 107 0.03 -14.11 -23.86
C SER A 107 0.86 -12.92 -24.37
N LYS A 108 2.11 -12.76 -23.91
CA LYS A 108 3.07 -11.68 -24.26
C LYS A 108 2.57 -10.24 -24.01
N ASN A 109 1.44 -10.07 -23.32
CA ASN A 109 0.82 -8.76 -23.09
C ASN A 109 0.96 -8.24 -21.65
N LEU A 110 1.68 -8.94 -20.76
CA LEU A 110 1.77 -8.55 -19.35
C LEU A 110 2.35 -7.14 -19.15
N GLU A 111 3.31 -6.72 -19.98
CA GLU A 111 3.92 -5.38 -19.90
C GLU A 111 2.94 -4.24 -20.26
N LYS A 112 1.89 -4.54 -21.03
CA LYS A 112 0.88 -3.57 -21.47
C LYS A 112 -0.43 -3.68 -20.71
N LEU A 113 -0.59 -4.71 -19.90
CA LEU A 113 -1.80 -4.99 -19.15
C LEU A 113 -1.92 -4.00 -18.00
N SER A 114 -3.11 -3.42 -17.80
CA SER A 114 -3.37 -2.62 -16.59
C SER A 114 -3.70 -3.53 -15.40
N LEU A 115 -3.51 -3.02 -14.18
CA LEU A 115 -3.87 -3.75 -12.96
C LEU A 115 -5.36 -4.08 -12.92
N GLU A 116 -6.22 -3.14 -13.34
CA GLU A 116 -7.67 -3.30 -13.42
C GLU A 116 -8.07 -4.39 -14.43
N GLU A 117 -7.38 -4.43 -15.58
CA GLU A 117 -7.61 -5.47 -16.59
C GLU A 117 -7.24 -6.86 -16.07
N LEU A 118 -6.12 -6.97 -15.35
CA LEU A 118 -5.71 -8.21 -14.69
C LEU A 118 -6.81 -8.68 -13.72
N ILE A 119 -7.29 -7.80 -12.83
CA ILE A 119 -8.32 -8.15 -11.85
C ILE A 119 -9.61 -8.59 -12.54
N ARG A 120 -10.00 -7.94 -13.64
CA ARG A 120 -11.16 -8.37 -14.43
C ARG A 120 -10.99 -9.79 -14.97
N LEU A 121 -9.82 -10.12 -15.53
CA LEU A 121 -9.52 -11.46 -16.04
C LEU A 121 -9.53 -12.52 -14.94
N LEU A 122 -8.98 -12.20 -13.76
CA LEU A 122 -8.96 -13.10 -12.61
C LEU A 122 -10.36 -13.32 -12.05
N LYS A 123 -11.20 -12.29 -11.95
CA LYS A 123 -12.59 -12.42 -11.50
C LYS A 123 -13.45 -13.28 -12.41
N VAL A 124 -13.29 -13.17 -13.73
CA VAL A 124 -14.03 -14.03 -14.67
C VAL A 124 -13.72 -15.49 -14.39
N HIS A 125 -12.43 -15.82 -14.21
CA HIS A 125 -12.02 -17.18 -13.87
C HIS A 125 -12.47 -17.61 -12.46
N GLU A 126 -12.53 -16.69 -11.50
CA GLU A 126 -13.04 -16.97 -10.15
C GLU A 126 -14.49 -17.48 -10.17
N MET A 127 -15.32 -17.00 -11.10
CA MET A 127 -16.71 -17.43 -11.25
C MET A 127 -16.85 -18.83 -11.88
N GLU A 128 -15.78 -19.34 -12.48
CA GLU A 128 -15.73 -20.66 -13.14
C GLU A 128 -15.12 -21.75 -12.24
N LEU A 129 -14.54 -21.38 -11.08
CA LEU A 129 -13.91 -22.25 -10.09
C LEU A 129 -14.92 -22.77 -9.05
#